data_AF-A0A843XHN2-F1
#
_entry.id   AF-A0A843XHN2-F1
#
_cell.length_a   1.000
_cell.length_b   1.000
_cell.length_c   1.000
_cell.angle_alpha   90.00
_cell.angle_beta   90.00
_cell.angle_gamma   90.00
#
_symmetry.space_group_name_H-M   'P 1'
#
loop_
_entity.id
_entity.type
_entity.pdbx_description
1 polymer ?
#
loop_
_entity_poly.entity_id
_entity_poly.type
_entity_poly.pdbx_seq_one_letter_code
_entity_poly.pdbx_strand_id
1 'polypeptide(L)'
;MKVDGCWSEDQEFLAKAAANYFETLLQSSNNSVEESLLEVIPDVISLEQNSALCKYPDLEEVKRVVWALNGNSAPGPDGFTGSFFTSCWDIVGTDLMGLIAATGYPGHPFKDRLWKEVLHEFGYAPQCSTKVLKLVRWIPPIRNFSLNVDGACKGNPGVCGGGGCIRDS
;
A
#
# COMPACT_ATOMS: atom_id res chain seq x y z
N MET A 1 23.35 -5.79 -14.76
CA MET A 1 23.01 -4.72 -15.74
C MET A 1 24.19 -4.60 -16.70
N LYS A 2 23.94 -4.34 -17.99
CA LYS A 2 25.01 -4.22 -18.99
C LYS A 2 25.53 -2.78 -19.00
N VAL A 3 26.81 -2.58 -18.70
CA VAL A 3 27.50 -1.29 -18.78
C VAL A 3 28.55 -1.43 -19.87
N ASP A 4 28.48 -0.60 -20.91
CA ASP A 4 29.39 -0.65 -22.07
C ASP A 4 29.54 -2.05 -22.70
N GLY A 5 28.46 -2.83 -22.70
CA GLY A 5 28.44 -4.17 -23.27
C GLY A 5 28.99 -5.28 -22.37
N CYS A 6 29.49 -4.97 -21.18
CA CYS A 6 29.94 -5.95 -20.20
C CYS A 6 28.94 -6.12 -19.05
N TRP A 7 28.78 -7.33 -18.54
CA TRP A 7 27.91 -7.61 -17.40
C TRP A 7 28.61 -7.19 -16.11
N SER A 8 27.99 -6.28 -15.35
CA SER A 8 28.44 -5.94 -14.00
C SER A 8 27.56 -6.61 -12.95
N GLU A 9 28.22 -7.19 -11.94
CA GLU A 9 27.61 -7.87 -10.78
C GLU A 9 27.72 -7.06 -9.47
N ASP A 10 28.32 -5.86 -9.53
CA ASP A 10 28.49 -4.99 -8.37
C ASP A 10 27.13 -4.50 -7.84
N GLN A 11 26.77 -4.97 -6.65
CA GLN A 11 25.47 -4.73 -6.02
C GLN A 11 25.21 -3.24 -5.77
N GLU A 12 26.23 -2.47 -5.36
CA GLU A 12 26.06 -1.04 -5.05
C GLU A 12 25.80 -0.25 -6.34
N PHE A 13 26.55 -0.57 -7.39
CA PHE A 13 26.34 -0.01 -8.71
C PHE A 13 24.95 -0.35 -9.26
N LEU A 14 24.53 -1.61 -9.17
CA LEU A 14 23.22 -2.05 -9.66
C LEU A 14 22.07 -1.38 -8.90
N ALA A 15 22.18 -1.26 -7.58
CA ALA A 15 21.19 -0.59 -6.75
C ALA A 15 21.07 0.90 -7.13
N LYS A 16 22.21 1.58 -7.30
CA LYS A 16 22.24 3.00 -7.69
C LYS A 16 21.69 3.21 -9.10
N ALA A 17 22.03 2.35 -10.04
CA ALA A 17 21.54 2.42 -11.41
C ALA A 17 20.01 2.19 -11.48
N ALA A 18 19.50 1.21 -10.73
CA ALA A 18 18.07 0.96 -10.62
C ALA A 18 17.33 2.16 -9.98
N ALA A 19 17.85 2.69 -8.87
CA ALA A 19 17.27 3.85 -8.21
C ALA A 19 17.17 5.05 -9.16
N ASN A 20 18.26 5.38 -9.86
CA ASN A 20 18.31 6.50 -10.79
C ASN A 20 17.39 6.32 -12.01
N TYR A 21 17.27 5.07 -12.51
CA TYR A 21 16.34 4.75 -13.59
C TYR A 21 14.89 5.02 -13.19
N PHE A 22 14.47 4.51 -12.03
CA PHE A 22 13.10 4.71 -11.56
C PHE A 22 12.86 6.16 -11.14
N GLU A 23 13.84 6.84 -10.56
CA GLU A 23 13.75 8.25 -10.24
C GLU A 23 13.50 9.07 -11.52
N THR A 24 14.24 8.82 -12.59
CA THR A 24 14.03 9.47 -13.89
C THR A 24 12.68 9.10 -14.50
N LEU A 25 12.28 7.82 -14.42
CA LEU A 25 11.00 7.34 -14.96
C LEU A 25 9.80 7.96 -14.24
N LEU A 26 9.90 8.13 -12.92
CA LEU A 26 8.84 8.64 -12.06
C LEU A 26 8.87 10.18 -11.94
N GLN A 27 9.94 10.83 -12.37
CA GLN A 27 9.97 12.28 -12.54
C GLN A 27 8.97 12.67 -13.62
N SER A 28 8.03 13.53 -13.24
CA SER A 28 7.11 14.14 -14.18
C SER A 28 7.91 15.04 -15.12
N SER A 29 7.89 14.76 -16.43
CA SER A 29 8.23 15.80 -17.39
C SER A 29 7.18 16.90 -17.24
N ASN A 30 7.59 18.16 -17.07
CA ASN A 30 6.70 19.33 -17.06
C ASN A 30 6.09 19.59 -18.45
N ASN A 31 5.63 18.53 -19.12
CA ASN A 31 4.89 18.62 -20.35
C ASN A 31 3.49 19.06 -19.94
N SER A 32 3.12 20.28 -20.32
CA SER A 32 1.74 20.73 -20.26
C SER A 32 0.87 19.66 -20.93
N VAL A 33 -0.07 19.09 -20.18
CA VAL A 33 -1.06 18.18 -20.74
C VAL A 33 -1.78 18.95 -21.84
N GLU A 34 -1.74 18.43 -23.07
CA GLU A 34 -2.50 19.00 -24.17
C GLU A 34 -3.97 18.67 -23.94
N GLU A 35 -4.73 19.61 -23.39
CA GLU A 35 -6.13 19.44 -22.97
C GLU A 35 -7.03 18.92 -24.12
N SER A 36 -6.70 19.27 -25.38
CA SER A 36 -7.42 18.81 -26.57
C SER A 36 -7.35 17.30 -26.80
N LEU A 37 -6.39 16.57 -26.20
CA LEU A 37 -6.39 15.10 -26.22
C LEU A 37 -7.51 14.51 -25.36
N LEU A 38 -7.97 15.25 -24.35
CA LEU A 38 -9.08 14.81 -23.48
C LEU A 38 -10.42 14.94 -24.20
N GLU A 39 -10.55 15.82 -25.20
CA GLU A 39 -11.77 15.95 -26.03
C GLU A 39 -12.06 14.69 -26.87
N VAL A 40 -11.05 13.86 -27.12
CA VAL A 40 -11.20 12.59 -27.86
C VAL A 40 -11.72 11.46 -26.95
N ILE A 41 -11.67 11.65 -25.63
CA ILE A 41 -12.15 10.66 -24.66
C ILE A 41 -13.67 10.85 -24.53
N PRO A 42 -14.49 9.84 -24.89
CA PRO A 42 -15.93 9.96 -24.76
C PRO A 42 -16.34 10.00 -23.27
N ASP A 43 -17.30 10.85 -22.95
CA ASP A 43 -17.94 10.87 -21.63
C ASP A 43 -18.81 9.62 -21.45
N VAL A 44 -18.25 8.61 -20.77
CA VAL A 44 -18.95 7.34 -20.50
C VAL A 44 -19.78 7.42 -19.20
N ILE A 45 -19.50 8.40 -18.35
CA ILE A 45 -20.13 8.56 -17.04
C ILE A 45 -21.17 9.69 -17.14
N SER A 46 -22.44 9.37 -16.86
CA SER A 46 -23.48 10.38 -16.78
C SER A 46 -23.26 11.33 -15.59
N LEU A 47 -23.84 12.53 -15.68
CA LEU A 47 -23.80 13.51 -14.58
C LEU A 47 -24.32 12.93 -13.26
N GLU A 48 -25.34 12.08 -13.32
CA GLU A 48 -25.91 11.40 -12.16
C GLU A 48 -24.92 10.42 -11.53
N GLN A 49 -24.26 9.59 -12.35
CA GLN A 49 -23.24 8.66 -11.88
C GLN A 49 -22.04 9.39 -11.30
N ASN A 50 -21.59 10.47 -11.94
CA ASN A 50 -20.51 11.30 -11.40
C ASN A 50 -20.91 11.91 -10.05
N SER A 51 -22.13 12.44 -9.95
CA SER A 51 -22.67 12.98 -8.69
C SER A 51 -22.74 11.91 -7.59
N ALA A 52 -23.11 10.68 -7.94
CA ALA A 52 -23.15 9.55 -7.01
C ALA A 52 -21.74 9.15 -6.54
N LEU A 53 -20.75 9.11 -7.45
CA LEU A 53 -19.36 8.78 -7.14
C LEU A 53 -18.67 9.86 -6.28
N CYS A 54 -19.09 11.11 -6.42
CA CYS A 54 -18.58 12.24 -5.63
C CYS A 54 -19.30 12.43 -4.29
N LYS A 55 -20.33 11.63 -4.00
CA LYS A 55 -21.09 11.76 -2.76
C LYS A 55 -20.25 11.26 -1.57
N TYR A 56 -20.38 11.94 -0.42
CA TYR A 56 -19.86 11.41 0.83
C TYR A 56 -20.48 10.05 1.15
N PRO A 57 -19.67 9.03 1.51
CA PRO A 57 -20.19 7.75 1.93
C PRO A 57 -21.00 7.91 3.21
N ASP A 58 -22.05 7.13 3.35
CA ASP A 58 -22.81 7.07 4.60
C ASP A 58 -22.22 6.03 5.57
N LEU A 59 -22.62 6.10 6.84
CA LEU A 59 -22.11 5.19 7.88
C LEU A 59 -22.36 3.71 7.53
N GLU A 60 -23.47 3.40 6.89
CA GLU A 60 -23.82 2.02 6.51
C GLU A 60 -22.97 1.52 5.35
N GLU A 61 -22.62 2.39 4.40
CA GLU A 61 -21.68 2.10 3.32
C GLU A 61 -20.29 1.78 3.89
N VAL A 62 -19.79 2.64 4.78
CA VAL A 62 -18.51 2.41 5.47
C VAL A 62 -18.55 1.10 6.26
N LYS A 63 -19.65 0.85 6.99
CA LYS A 63 -19.86 -0.38 7.76
C LYS A 63 -19.81 -1.62 6.87
N ARG A 64 -20.50 -1.61 5.73
CA ARG A 64 -20.50 -2.73 4.78
C ARG A 64 -19.08 -3.05 4.29
N VAL A 65 -18.29 -2.03 3.99
CA VAL A 65 -16.89 -2.22 3.57
C VAL A 65 -16.05 -2.81 4.69
N VAL A 66 -16.21 -2.32 5.93
CA VAL A 66 -15.51 -2.88 7.10
C VAL A 66 -15.91 -4.34 7.35
N TRP A 67 -17.19 -4.71 7.19
CA TRP A 67 -17.64 -6.09 7.32
C TRP A 67 -17.18 -7.00 6.19
N ALA A 68 -16.86 -6.43 5.03
CA ALA A 68 -16.27 -7.18 3.91
C ALA A 68 -14.76 -7.46 4.11
N LEU A 69 -14.13 -6.86 5.13
CA LEU A 69 -12.74 -7.18 5.47
C LEU A 69 -12.64 -8.63 5.93
N ASN A 70 -11.63 -9.34 5.41
CA ASN A 70 -11.30 -10.66 5.91
C ASN A 70 -10.65 -10.53 7.31
N GLY A 71 -11.40 -10.93 8.34
CA GLY A 71 -10.96 -10.87 9.73
C GLY A 71 -9.72 -11.72 10.05
N ASN A 72 -9.45 -12.73 9.23
CA ASN A 72 -8.30 -13.63 9.35
C ASN A 72 -7.11 -13.22 8.45
N SER A 73 -7.20 -12.08 7.75
CA SER A 73 -6.05 -11.55 7.02
C SER A 73 -4.90 -11.22 7.96
N ALA A 74 -3.68 -11.27 7.43
CA ALA A 74 -2.49 -10.86 8.17
C ALA A 74 -2.65 -9.39 8.64
N PRO A 75 -2.32 -9.09 9.91
CA PRO A 75 -2.41 -7.74 10.42
C PRO A 75 -1.43 -6.80 9.71
N GLY A 76 -1.77 -5.52 9.65
CA GLY A 76 -0.88 -4.48 9.17
C GLY A 76 0.30 -4.25 10.12
N PRO A 77 1.18 -3.26 9.83
CA PRO A 77 2.26 -2.86 10.73
C PRO A 77 1.78 -2.42 12.13
N ASP A 78 0.50 -2.09 12.26
CA ASP A 78 -0.20 -1.70 13.48
C ASP A 78 -0.67 -2.89 14.34
N GLY A 79 -0.64 -4.11 13.80
CA GLY A 79 -1.05 -5.33 14.52
C GLY A 79 -2.56 -5.61 14.52
N PHE A 80 -3.38 -4.79 13.87
CA PHE A 80 -4.84 -4.98 13.83
C PHE A 80 -5.27 -5.75 12.58
N THR A 81 -6.23 -6.67 12.74
CA THR A 81 -6.87 -7.40 11.63
C THR A 81 -8.28 -6.85 11.36
N GLY A 82 -8.93 -7.30 10.28
CA GLY A 82 -10.33 -6.94 10.00
C GLY A 82 -11.28 -7.22 11.17
N SER A 83 -10.99 -8.26 11.97
CA SER A 83 -11.80 -8.64 13.14
C SER A 83 -11.78 -7.58 14.24
N PHE A 84 -10.71 -6.81 14.37
CA PHE A 84 -10.66 -5.71 15.32
C PHE A 84 -11.69 -4.64 14.97
N PHE A 85 -11.73 -4.22 13.70
CA PHE A 85 -12.65 -3.16 13.24
C PHE A 85 -14.12 -3.56 13.35
N THR A 86 -14.45 -4.82 13.06
CA THR A 86 -15.83 -5.32 13.22
C THR A 86 -16.21 -5.46 14.70
N SER A 87 -15.28 -5.89 15.56
CA SER A 87 -15.53 -6.06 17.00
C SER A 87 -15.63 -4.73 17.75
N CYS A 88 -14.90 -3.71 17.32
CA CYS A 88 -14.84 -2.40 17.97
C CYS A 88 -15.67 -1.33 17.23
N TRP A 89 -16.56 -1.73 16.31
CA TRP A 89 -17.29 -0.82 15.42
C TRP A 89 -18.01 0.33 16.14
N ASP A 90 -18.62 0.05 17.30
CA ASP A 90 -19.36 1.07 18.07
C ASP A 90 -18.46 2.22 18.54
N ILE A 91 -17.15 2.00 18.60
CA ILE A 91 -16.14 3.01 18.91
C ILE A 91 -15.56 3.56 17.59
N VAL A 92 -14.98 2.69 16.76
CA VAL A 92 -14.19 3.13 15.59
C VAL A 92 -15.03 3.67 14.43
N GLY A 93 -16.31 3.30 14.33
CA GLY A 93 -17.18 3.72 13.24
C GLY A 93 -17.43 5.23 13.24
N THR A 94 -17.62 5.81 14.43
CA THR A 94 -17.80 7.26 14.59
C THR A 94 -16.51 8.02 14.23
N ASP A 95 -15.37 7.54 14.71
CA ASP A 95 -14.06 8.14 14.43
C ASP A 95 -13.73 8.09 12.93
N LEU A 96 -14.05 6.97 12.27
CA LEU A 96 -13.84 6.80 10.84
C LEU A 96 -14.68 7.77 10.00
N MET A 97 -15.93 8.01 10.38
CA MET A 97 -16.76 9.02 9.74
C MET A 97 -16.20 10.44 9.93
N GLY A 98 -15.74 10.75 11.15
CA GLY A 98 -15.05 12.01 11.44
C GLY A 98 -13.80 12.20 10.58
N LEU A 99 -13.00 11.14 10.41
CA LEU A 99 -11.81 11.14 9.57
C LEU A 99 -12.12 11.37 8.09
N ILE A 100 -13.14 10.69 7.56
CA ILE A 100 -13.57 10.85 6.16
C ILE A 100 -14.03 12.29 5.90
N ALA A 101 -14.76 12.89 6.85
CA ALA A 101 -15.17 14.29 6.76
C ALA A 101 -13.98 15.27 6.84
N ALA A 102 -13.00 14.99 7.71
CA ALA A 102 -11.84 15.86 7.92
C ALA A 102 -10.80 15.79 6.79
N THR A 103 -10.64 14.64 6.15
CA THR A 103 -9.63 14.42 5.09
C THR A 103 -10.10 14.83 3.70
N GLY A 104 -11.40 15.12 3.52
CA GLY A 104 -11.96 15.58 2.25
C GLY A 104 -12.07 14.45 1.23
N TYR A 105 -13.13 13.65 1.37
CA TYR A 105 -13.54 12.70 0.33
C TYR A 105 -14.32 13.39 -0.80
N PRO A 106 -14.20 12.98 -2.08
CA PRO A 106 -13.09 12.27 -2.73
C PRO A 106 -12.16 13.24 -3.48
N GLY A 107 -10.85 13.01 -3.39
CA GLY A 107 -9.87 13.67 -4.26
C GLY A 107 -9.12 14.85 -3.66
N HIS A 108 -9.24 15.15 -2.36
CA HIS A 108 -8.24 16.01 -1.74
C HIS A 108 -6.91 15.25 -1.72
N PRO A 109 -5.85 15.74 -2.38
CA PRO A 109 -4.56 15.09 -2.31
C PRO A 109 -4.14 15.05 -0.85
N PHE A 110 -3.72 13.87 -0.38
CA PHE A 110 -3.03 13.63 0.89
C PHE A 110 -1.61 14.26 0.88
N LYS A 111 -1.44 15.39 0.17
CA LYS A 111 -0.14 16.01 -0.11
C LYS A 111 0.41 16.77 1.09
N ASP A 112 -0.46 17.24 1.99
CA ASP A 112 -0.06 18.18 3.04
C ASP A 112 -0.15 17.62 4.46
N ARG A 113 -0.55 16.34 4.60
CA ARG A 113 -0.75 15.73 5.93
C ARG A 113 -0.14 14.33 5.98
N LEU A 114 0.78 14.14 6.91
CA LEU A 114 1.31 12.81 7.21
C LEU A 114 0.31 12.04 8.07
N TRP A 115 0.23 10.71 7.90
CA TRP A 115 -0.61 9.86 8.75
C TRP A 115 -0.37 10.08 10.25
N LYS A 116 0.85 10.46 10.65
CA LYS A 116 1.20 10.81 12.03
C LYS A 116 0.41 12.03 12.56
N GLU A 117 0.12 13.02 11.72
CA GLU A 117 -0.59 14.25 12.08
C GLU A 117 -2.09 14.00 12.14
N VAL A 118 -2.60 13.17 11.22
CA VAL A 118 -3.96 12.66 11.27
C VAL A 118 -4.18 11.90 12.58
N LEU A 119 -3.36 10.89 12.86
CA LEU A 119 -3.47 10.10 14.09
C LEU A 119 -3.39 10.98 15.35
N HIS A 120 -2.51 11.98 15.37
CA HIS A 120 -2.40 12.90 16.50
C HIS A 120 -3.66 13.76 16.71
N GLU A 121 -4.35 14.20 15.65
CA GLU A 121 -5.65 14.90 15.78
C GLU A 121 -6.72 14.05 16.45
N PHE A 122 -6.69 12.73 16.24
CA PHE A 122 -7.56 11.77 16.93
C PHE A 122 -7.03 11.37 18.32
N GLY A 123 -6.01 12.06 18.84
CA GLY A 123 -5.38 11.74 20.13
C GLY A 123 -4.56 10.44 20.12
N TYR A 124 -4.28 9.87 18.94
CA TYR A 124 -3.51 8.64 18.78
C TYR A 124 -2.06 8.95 18.44
N ALA A 125 -1.15 8.63 19.36
CA ALA A 125 0.29 8.72 19.13
C ALA A 125 0.86 7.30 18.94
N PRO A 126 1.09 6.83 17.70
CA PRO A 126 1.65 5.51 17.49
C PRO A 126 3.06 5.45 18.09
N GLN A 127 3.27 4.54 19.05
CA GLN A 127 4.61 4.23 19.53
C GLN A 127 5.34 3.44 18.45
N CYS A 128 6.14 4.14 17.65
CA CYS A 128 7.03 3.49 16.70
C CYS A 128 8.07 2.69 17.48
N SER A 129 7.86 1.38 17.58
CA SER A 129 8.89 0.45 18.03
C SER A 129 10.02 0.50 17.01
N THR A 130 11.16 1.06 17.38
CA THR A 130 12.39 1.02 16.58
C THR A 130 12.70 -0.43 16.23
N LYS A 131 12.47 -0.82 14.97
CA LYS A 131 12.80 -2.17 14.52
C LYS A 131 14.31 -2.32 14.54
N VAL A 132 14.82 -3.10 15.50
CA VAL A 132 16.22 -3.49 15.54
C VAL A 132 16.45 -4.53 14.45
N LEU A 133 17.15 -4.15 13.39
CA LEU A 133 17.59 -5.11 12.37
C LEU A 133 18.59 -6.06 13.01
N LYS A 134 18.15 -7.31 13.24
CA LYS A 134 19.03 -8.39 13.69
C LYS A 134 19.39 -9.25 12.49
N LEU A 135 20.67 -9.26 12.13
CA LEU A 135 21.18 -10.21 11.14
C LEU A 135 21.09 -11.62 11.74
N VAL A 136 20.15 -12.42 11.27
CA VAL A 136 20.02 -13.83 11.65
C VAL A 136 20.64 -14.68 10.54
N ARG A 137 21.73 -15.39 10.86
CA ARG A 137 22.27 -16.42 9.98
C ARG A 137 21.30 -17.59 9.98
N TRP A 138 20.76 -17.93 8.81
CA TRP A 138 19.91 -19.10 8.66
C TRP A 138 20.72 -20.39 8.80
N ILE A 139 20.23 -21.32 9.63
CA ILE A 139 20.76 -22.67 9.79
C ILE A 139 19.61 -23.62 9.43
N PRO A 140 19.73 -24.45 8.37
CA PRO A 140 18.68 -25.37 7.98
C PRO A 140 18.38 -26.41 9.08
N PRO A 141 17.11 -26.59 9.48
CA PRO A 141 16.69 -27.75 10.27
C PRO A 141 16.75 -29.06 9.45
N ILE A 142 16.73 -30.21 10.14
CA ILE A 142 17.00 -31.55 9.55
C ILE A 142 15.74 -32.19 8.89
N ARG A 143 14.57 -31.54 8.89
CA ARG A 143 13.29 -32.12 8.43
C ARG A 143 12.77 -31.48 7.13
N ASN A 144 11.74 -32.08 6.51
CA ASN A 144 11.11 -31.57 5.28
C ASN A 144 10.35 -30.26 5.52
N PHE A 145 10.38 -29.34 4.55
CA PHE A 145 9.75 -28.02 4.61
C PHE A 145 8.70 -27.84 3.52
N SER A 146 7.66 -27.08 3.83
CA SER A 146 6.76 -26.49 2.84
C SER A 146 7.06 -25.00 2.74
N LEU A 147 7.54 -24.56 1.58
CA LEU A 147 7.84 -23.17 1.27
C LEU A 147 6.69 -22.62 0.43
N ASN A 148 5.95 -21.64 0.94
CA ASN A 148 5.03 -20.88 0.10
C ASN A 148 5.82 -19.78 -0.62
N VAL A 149 5.62 -19.68 -1.93
CA VAL A 149 6.19 -18.62 -2.77
C VAL A 149 5.01 -17.95 -3.48
N ASP A 150 4.28 -17.06 -2.80
CA ASP A 150 3.29 -16.19 -3.45
C ASP A 150 3.98 -14.91 -3.93
N GLY A 151 4.85 -15.07 -4.92
CA GLY A 151 5.68 -13.97 -5.40
C GLY A 151 6.52 -14.32 -6.62
N ALA A 152 5.95 -15.05 -7.59
CA ALA A 152 6.59 -15.26 -8.89
C ALA A 152 5.67 -14.73 -9.99
N CYS A 153 6.00 -13.56 -10.53
CA CYS A 153 5.45 -13.11 -11.81
C CYS A 153 5.86 -14.13 -12.87
N LYS A 154 4.90 -14.92 -13.36
CA LYS A 154 5.11 -15.80 -14.52
C LYS A 154 5.56 -14.94 -15.70
N GLY A 155 6.84 -15.02 -16.07
CA GLY A 155 7.40 -14.36 -17.25
C GLY A 155 8.57 -13.38 -17.00
N ASN A 156 9.06 -13.19 -15.77
CA ASN A 156 10.20 -12.28 -15.54
C ASN A 156 11.25 -12.90 -14.58
N PRO A 157 12.45 -13.30 -15.05
CA PRO A 157 13.45 -14.02 -14.24
C PRO A 157 14.27 -13.10 -13.30
N GLY A 158 13.67 -12.02 -12.78
CA GLY A 158 14.31 -11.11 -11.83
C GLY A 158 14.43 -11.69 -10.41
N VAL A 159 15.25 -11.06 -9.57
CA VAL A 159 15.38 -11.40 -8.14
C VAL A 159 14.02 -11.18 -7.45
N CYS A 160 13.48 -12.22 -6.82
CA CYS A 160 12.25 -12.17 -6.04
C CYS A 160 12.54 -12.36 -4.55
N GLY A 161 11.78 -11.66 -3.71
CA GLY A 161 11.76 -11.90 -2.26
C GLY A 161 10.77 -13.03 -1.94
N GLY A 162 11.13 -13.90 -1.00
CA GLY A 162 10.25 -14.95 -0.47
C GLY A 162 10.11 -14.82 1.04
N GLY A 163 8.88 -14.96 1.53
CA GLY A 163 8.56 -15.08 2.96
C GLY A 163 8.11 -16.51 3.29
N GLY A 164 8.41 -17.00 4.49
CA GLY A 164 7.96 -18.31 4.94
C GLY A 164 7.66 -18.31 6.44
N CYS A 165 6.65 -19.05 6.86
CA CYS A 165 6.37 -19.31 8.27
C CYS A 165 6.80 -20.75 8.62
N ILE A 166 7.66 -20.88 9.64
CA ILE A 166 7.97 -22.18 10.24
C ILE A 166 6.97 -22.39 11.36
N ARG A 167 6.23 -23.50 11.31
CA ARG A 167 5.40 -23.95 12.43
C ARG A 167 5.89 -25.31 12.88
N ASP A 168 6.03 -25.46 14.19
CA ASP A 168 6.11 -26.78 14.79
C ASP A 168 4.70 -27.40 14.73
N SER A 169 4.63 -28.64 14.24
CA SER A 169 3.40 -29.45 14.21
C SER A 169 3.09 -30.03 15.57
#